data_AF-A0A4U1J9E3-F1
#
_entry.id   AF-A0A4U1J9E3-F1
#
_cell.length_a   1.000
_cell.length_b   1.000
_cell.length_c   1.000
_cell.angle_alpha   90.00
_cell.angle_beta   90.00
_cell.angle_gamma   90.00
#
_symmetry.space_group_name_H-M   'P 1'
#
loop_
_entity.id
_entity.type
_entity.pdbx_description
1 polymer ?
#
loop_
_entity_poly.entity_id
_entity_poly.type
_entity_poly.pdbx_seq_one_letter_code
_entity_poly.pdbx_strand_id
1 'polypeptide(L)'
;MTLRRSRAGLVYDLGWAGARFGVAFLPVILFPSWITWIVAVLLALGVVFLIVAAFMYSYAAACPACGGLVLGLSQRDCAGYQCGHCKRFVEVERGDLVLTPPDRVDDTPSFGVVLRGSPGELPAICCTCGAPAARTRAYADARVGVSLAIPHCERHEPSVRLRKVAGHVRLDVASLRFARALGERDGLELVGSGPYSEAPARVPWISGLGGLGFLGLGFLIMRLELSSKGLLAGVAAGVGAFVLMHFVVGAGFLVRRRVVRE
;
A
#
# COMPACT_ATOMS: atom_id res chain seq x y z
N MET A 1 1.77 20.41 -11.66
CA MET A 1 2.55 20.67 -10.42
C MET A 1 3.52 19.53 -10.30
N THR A 2 4.82 19.82 -10.32
CA THR A 2 5.84 18.77 -10.41
C THR A 2 5.81 17.90 -9.17
N LEU A 3 5.88 16.58 -9.36
CA LEU A 3 5.96 15.63 -8.26
C LEU A 3 7.18 15.97 -7.40
N ARG A 4 6.94 16.45 -6.18
CA ARG A 4 7.96 16.74 -5.18
C ARG A 4 7.80 15.78 -4.04
N ARG A 5 8.88 15.09 -3.72
CA ARG A 5 8.90 14.23 -2.56
C ARG A 5 8.58 15.02 -1.29
N SER A 6 7.65 14.51 -0.47
CA SER A 6 7.27 15.23 0.75
C SER A 6 8.47 15.29 1.69
N ARG A 7 8.95 16.50 1.99
CA ARG A 7 10.08 16.71 2.90
C ARG A 7 9.77 16.18 4.30
N ALA A 8 8.52 16.32 4.76
CA ALA A 8 8.08 15.87 6.08
C ALA A 8 8.16 14.35 6.25
N GLY A 9 7.63 13.58 5.28
CA GLY A 9 7.73 12.11 5.31
C GLY A 9 9.18 11.62 5.22
N LEU A 10 9.98 12.27 4.36
CA LEU A 10 11.40 11.96 4.24
C LEU A 10 12.16 12.20 5.56
N VAL A 11 11.92 13.33 6.23
CA VAL A 11 12.56 13.67 7.51
C VAL A 11 12.15 12.68 8.61
N TYR A 12 10.86 12.32 8.67
CA TYR A 12 10.38 11.31 9.62
C TYR A 12 11.05 9.94 9.38
N ASP A 13 11.07 9.47 8.14
CA ASP A 13 11.69 8.18 7.76
C ASP A 13 13.21 8.18 8.04
N LEU A 14 13.90 9.28 7.73
CA LEU A 14 15.33 9.44 8.00
C LEU A 14 15.63 9.50 9.49
N GLY A 15 14.85 10.25 10.27
CA GLY A 15 14.99 10.31 11.72
C GLY A 15 14.81 8.93 12.36
N TRP A 16 13.84 8.16 11.86
CA TRP A 16 13.58 6.82 12.37
C TRP A 16 14.61 5.77 11.94
N ALA A 17 15.13 5.88 10.72
CA ALA A 17 16.29 5.10 10.28
C ALA A 17 17.53 5.41 11.14
N GLY A 18 17.80 6.68 11.41
CA GLY A 18 18.92 7.13 12.25
C GLY A 18 18.83 6.61 13.69
N ALA A 19 17.66 6.69 14.32
CA ALA A 19 17.45 6.17 15.67
C ALA A 19 17.71 4.65 15.75
N ARG A 20 17.20 3.89 14.78
CA ARG A 20 17.44 2.43 14.70
C ARG A 20 18.91 2.10 14.47
N PHE A 21 19.58 2.88 13.63
CA PHE A 21 21.03 2.74 13.40
C PHE A 21 21.82 3.00 14.69
N GLY A 22 21.46 4.04 15.46
CA GLY A 22 22.09 4.32 16.75
C GLY A 22 21.96 3.16 17.75
N VAL A 23 20.75 2.60 17.88
CA VAL A 23 20.51 1.43 18.76
C VAL A 23 21.28 0.19 18.27
N ALA A 24 21.33 -0.03 16.97
CA ALA A 24 22.08 -1.12 16.33
C ALA A 24 23.60 -1.05 16.57
N PHE A 25 24.16 0.15 16.72
CA PHE A 25 25.60 0.34 16.95
C PHE A 25 26.03 0.25 18.41
N LEU A 26 25.09 0.33 19.36
CA LEU A 26 25.39 0.27 20.79
C LEU A 26 26.22 -0.99 21.18
N PRO A 27 25.89 -2.21 20.71
CA PRO A 27 26.66 -3.41 21.03
C PRO A 27 28.09 -3.38 20.48
N VAL A 28 28.32 -2.76 19.33
CA VAL A 28 29.64 -2.64 18.69
C VAL A 28 30.57 -1.78 19.53
N ILE A 29 30.02 -0.70 20.11
CA ILE A 29 30.77 0.23 20.97
C ILE A 29 31.06 -0.42 22.32
N LEU A 30 30.08 -1.11 22.90
CA LEU A 30 30.19 -1.68 24.25
C LEU A 30 31.00 -2.99 24.28
N PHE A 31 30.97 -3.79 23.21
CA PHE A 31 31.59 -5.11 23.15
C PHE A 31 32.30 -5.30 21.79
N PRO A 32 33.44 -4.64 21.56
CA PRO A 32 34.12 -4.72 20.26
C PRO A 32 34.70 -6.13 20.04
N SER A 33 33.97 -6.94 19.27
CA SER A 33 34.41 -8.25 18.77
C SER A 33 34.18 -8.36 17.27
N TRP A 34 34.93 -9.22 16.58
CA TRP A 34 34.78 -9.40 15.13
C TRP A 34 33.36 -9.80 14.72
N ILE A 35 32.62 -10.47 15.62
CA ILE A 35 31.20 -10.82 15.43
C ILE A 35 30.33 -9.56 15.44
N THR A 36 30.52 -8.66 16.41
CA THR A 36 29.76 -7.40 16.47
C THR A 36 29.98 -6.53 15.23
N TRP A 37 31.18 -6.53 14.65
CA TRP A 37 31.46 -5.84 13.39
C TRP A 37 30.68 -6.42 12.20
N ILE A 38 30.59 -7.75 12.07
CA ILE A 38 29.80 -8.39 10.99
C ILE A 38 28.32 -8.02 11.13
N VAL A 39 27.78 -8.09 12.35
CA VAL A 39 26.38 -7.73 12.63
C VAL A 39 26.13 -6.25 12.31
N ALA A 40 27.06 -5.36 12.66
CA ALA A 40 26.98 -3.93 12.35
C ALA A 40 26.92 -3.67 10.84
N VAL A 41 27.76 -4.36 10.05
CA VAL A 41 27.77 -4.23 8.59
C VAL A 41 26.44 -4.70 7.99
N LEU A 42 25.91 -5.84 8.42
CA LEU A 42 24.61 -6.34 7.95
C LEU A 42 23.47 -5.38 8.30
N LEU A 43 23.48 -4.81 9.50
CA LEU A 43 22.54 -3.80 9.94
C LEU A 43 22.62 -2.52 9.09
N ALA A 44 23.83 -2.04 8.83
CA ALA A 44 24.06 -0.88 7.98
C ALA A 44 23.52 -1.11 6.56
N LEU A 45 23.79 -2.27 5.96
CA LEU A 45 23.25 -2.65 4.64
C LEU A 45 21.71 -2.72 4.65
N GLY A 46 21.10 -3.25 5.71
CA GLY A 46 19.65 -3.26 5.89
C GLY A 46 19.05 -1.85 5.94
N VAL A 47 19.70 -0.91 6.64
CA VAL A 47 19.27 0.50 6.68
C VAL A 47 19.41 1.15 5.31
N VAL A 48 20.51 0.94 4.59
CA VAL A 48 20.68 1.45 3.22
C VAL A 48 19.56 0.92 2.32
N PHE A 49 19.21 -0.37 2.40
CA PHE A 49 18.11 -0.94 1.63
C PHE A 49 16.76 -0.30 1.97
N LEU A 50 16.47 -0.06 3.25
CA LEU A 50 15.23 0.62 3.68
C LEU A 50 15.17 2.06 3.19
N ILE A 51 16.30 2.78 3.22
CA ILE A 51 16.41 4.12 2.65
C ILE A 51 16.11 4.04 1.14
N VAL A 52 16.78 3.17 0.39
CA VAL A 52 16.53 3.00 -1.05
C VAL A 52 15.06 2.67 -1.33
N ALA A 53 14.43 1.79 -0.53
CA ALA A 53 13.01 1.46 -0.66
C ALA A 53 12.10 2.67 -0.38
N ALA A 54 12.35 3.43 0.69
CA ALA A 54 11.64 4.68 0.96
C ALA A 54 11.83 5.71 -0.18
N PHE A 55 12.96 5.64 -0.89
CA PHE A 55 13.27 6.44 -2.07
C PHE A 55 12.55 6.03 -3.35
N MET A 56 12.12 4.77 -3.44
CA MET A 56 11.46 4.24 -4.62
C MET A 56 9.93 4.46 -4.66
N TYR A 57 9.26 4.68 -3.51
CA TYR A 57 7.82 4.43 -3.41
C TYR A 57 6.91 5.57 -2.91
N SER A 58 7.36 6.82 -2.83
CA SER A 58 6.49 7.88 -2.30
C SER A 58 6.71 9.24 -2.98
N TYR A 59 6.11 9.41 -4.16
CA TYR A 59 5.93 10.75 -4.71
C TYR A 59 4.75 11.43 -4.03
N ALA A 60 4.90 12.74 -3.82
CA ALA A 60 3.83 13.60 -3.37
C ALA A 60 3.72 14.80 -4.33
N ALA A 61 2.55 15.40 -4.39
CA ALA A 61 2.36 16.68 -5.07
C ALA A 61 1.19 17.41 -4.42
N ALA A 62 1.22 18.74 -4.48
CA ALA A 62 0.05 19.52 -4.11
C ALA A 62 -1.03 19.33 -5.18
N CYS A 63 -2.27 19.18 -4.73
CA CYS A 63 -3.42 19.03 -5.60
C CYS A 63 -3.60 20.31 -6.44
N PRO A 64 -3.68 20.21 -7.78
CA PRO A 64 -3.84 21.38 -8.64
C PRO A 64 -5.14 22.17 -8.39
N ALA A 65 -6.16 21.58 -7.76
CA ALA A 65 -7.40 22.27 -7.45
C ALA A 65 -7.42 22.98 -6.08
N CYS A 66 -6.89 22.36 -5.03
CA CYS A 66 -7.03 22.87 -3.65
C CYS A 66 -5.71 23.11 -2.91
N GLY A 67 -4.56 22.78 -3.52
CA GLY A 67 -3.25 22.86 -2.89
C GLY A 67 -2.96 21.78 -1.84
N GLY A 68 -3.96 21.00 -1.42
CA GLY A 68 -3.79 19.91 -0.43
C GLY A 68 -2.82 18.83 -0.90
N LEU A 69 -2.04 18.26 0.02
CA LEU A 69 -0.97 17.31 -0.32
C LEU A 69 -1.56 15.94 -0.72
N VAL A 70 -1.18 15.45 -1.88
CA VAL A 70 -1.54 14.12 -2.40
C VAL A 70 -0.33 13.20 -2.23
N LEU A 71 -0.51 12.07 -1.54
CA LEU A 71 0.55 11.12 -1.17
C LEU A 71 0.43 9.80 -1.93
N GLY A 72 1.53 9.05 -2.02
CA GLY A 72 1.54 7.71 -2.60
C GLY A 72 1.38 7.69 -4.13
N LEU A 73 1.81 8.76 -4.80
CA LEU A 73 1.77 8.85 -6.25
C LEU A 73 2.87 7.98 -6.87
N SER A 74 2.55 7.34 -8.00
CA SER A 74 3.51 6.61 -8.84
C SER A 74 3.99 7.53 -9.96
N GLN A 75 5.26 7.39 -10.36
CA GLN A 75 5.83 8.16 -11.48
C GLN A 75 5.35 7.68 -12.86
N ARG A 76 4.83 6.45 -12.97
CA ARG A 76 4.67 5.76 -14.25
C ARG A 76 3.24 5.62 -14.75
N ASP A 77 2.26 5.90 -13.90
CA ASP A 77 0.86 6.14 -14.28
C ASP A 77 0.05 6.14 -12.98
N CYS A 78 -0.74 7.19 -12.79
CA CYS A 78 -1.72 7.29 -11.71
C CYS A 78 -2.95 7.97 -12.27
N ALA A 79 -3.69 7.29 -13.15
CA ALA A 79 -4.95 7.81 -13.65
C ALA A 79 -6.02 7.76 -12.55
N GLY A 80 -6.76 8.85 -12.40
CA GLY A 80 -7.93 8.95 -11.54
C GLY A 80 -7.65 8.68 -10.06
N TYR A 81 -6.56 9.21 -9.48
CA TYR A 81 -6.35 9.24 -8.02
C TYR A 81 -7.27 10.30 -7.39
N GLN A 82 -7.80 10.08 -6.18
CA GLN A 82 -8.70 11.06 -5.56
C GLN A 82 -7.97 11.88 -4.49
N CYS A 83 -8.02 13.21 -4.57
CA CYS A 83 -7.44 14.07 -3.55
C CYS A 83 -8.13 13.84 -2.19
N GLY A 84 -7.35 13.57 -1.13
CA GLY A 84 -7.89 13.39 0.21
C GLY A 84 -8.63 14.61 0.77
N HIS A 85 -8.24 15.82 0.32
CA HIS A 85 -8.78 17.10 0.78
C HIS A 85 -10.05 17.52 0.01
N CYS A 86 -9.93 17.88 -1.28
CA CYS A 86 -11.04 18.41 -2.07
C CYS A 86 -11.83 17.35 -2.85
N LYS A 87 -11.45 16.08 -2.75
CA LYS A 87 -12.09 14.93 -3.42
C LYS A 87 -12.10 14.96 -4.94
N ARG A 88 -11.51 15.97 -5.60
CA ARG A 88 -11.31 15.97 -7.05
C ARG A 88 -10.33 14.88 -7.47
N PHE A 89 -10.56 14.34 -8.65
CA PHE A 89 -9.66 13.37 -9.25
C PHE A 89 -8.47 14.09 -9.91
N VAL A 90 -7.31 13.49 -9.72
CA VAL A 90 -6.03 13.95 -10.23
C VAL A 90 -5.34 12.79 -10.91
N GLU A 91 -4.55 13.10 -11.94
CA GLU A 91 -3.71 12.13 -12.60
C GLU A 91 -2.29 12.62 -12.81
N VAL A 92 -1.35 11.69 -12.94
CA VAL A 92 0.05 12.00 -13.24
C VAL A 92 0.24 11.94 -14.74
N GLU A 93 0.44 13.09 -15.37
CA GLU A 93 0.74 13.21 -16.79
C GLU A 93 2.15 13.80 -16.95
N ARG A 94 3.05 13.06 -17.59
CA ARG A 94 4.46 13.48 -17.83
C ARG A 94 5.20 13.90 -16.55
N GLY A 95 4.87 13.30 -15.41
CA GLY A 95 5.49 13.60 -14.11
C GLY A 95 4.90 14.81 -13.38
N ASP A 96 3.89 15.45 -13.96
CA ASP A 96 3.09 16.49 -13.32
C ASP A 96 1.78 15.92 -12.79
N LEU A 97 1.40 16.32 -11.58
CA LEU A 97 0.04 16.09 -11.11
C LEU A 97 -0.89 17.13 -11.77
N VAL A 98 -1.85 16.65 -12.54
CA VAL A 98 -2.88 17.42 -13.24
C VAL A 98 -4.27 17.02 -12.75
N LEU A 99 -5.28 17.86 -12.99
CA LEU A 99 -6.66 17.45 -12.76
C LEU A 99 -7.04 16.43 -13.83
N THR A 100 -7.72 15.37 -13.43
CA THR A 100 -8.27 14.45 -14.42
C THR A 100 -9.32 15.20 -15.24
N PRO A 101 -9.23 15.18 -16.59
CA PRO A 101 -10.18 15.87 -17.47
C PRO A 101 -11.64 15.49 -17.17
N PRO A 102 -12.59 16.44 -17.22
CA PRO A 102 -13.99 16.21 -16.85
C PRO A 102 -14.72 15.22 -17.77
N ASP A 103 -14.21 14.96 -18.97
CA ASP A 103 -14.68 13.90 -19.86
C ASP A 103 -14.30 12.49 -19.37
N ARG A 104 -13.30 12.39 -18.49
CA ARG A 104 -12.81 11.12 -17.91
C ARG A 104 -13.30 10.88 -16.48
N VAL A 105 -13.70 11.91 -15.76
CA VAL A 105 -14.18 11.82 -14.37
C VAL A 105 -15.43 12.67 -14.18
N ASP A 106 -16.43 12.07 -13.56
CA ASP A 106 -17.60 12.79 -13.08
C ASP A 106 -17.23 13.47 -11.73
N ASP A 107 -17.72 14.70 -11.48
CA ASP A 107 -17.48 15.45 -10.23
C ASP A 107 -18.15 14.79 -9.00
N THR A 108 -18.86 13.68 -9.23
CA THR A 108 -19.70 13.01 -8.26
C THR A 108 -18.87 12.17 -7.26
N PRO A 109 -19.21 12.15 -5.95
CA PRO A 109 -18.63 11.22 -5.00
C PRO A 109 -18.69 9.78 -5.51
N SER A 110 -17.65 8.99 -5.26
CA SER A 110 -17.72 7.56 -5.57
C SER A 110 -18.62 6.83 -4.57
N PHE A 111 -19.25 5.75 -4.99
CA PHE A 111 -20.09 4.88 -4.18
C PHE A 111 -19.50 3.49 -4.25
N GLY A 112 -19.26 2.87 -3.10
CA GLY A 112 -18.73 1.51 -3.03
C GLY A 112 -19.85 0.49 -2.92
N VAL A 113 -19.76 -0.57 -3.72
CA VAL A 113 -20.62 -1.75 -3.59
C VAL A 113 -19.75 -2.96 -3.28
N VAL A 114 -20.09 -3.70 -2.23
CA VAL A 114 -19.33 -4.89 -1.83
C VAL A 114 -19.77 -6.09 -2.66
N LEU A 115 -18.94 -6.57 -3.57
CA LEU A 115 -19.21 -7.76 -4.39
C LEU A 115 -19.08 -9.03 -3.53
N ARG A 116 -20.12 -9.87 -3.53
CA ARG A 116 -20.12 -11.20 -2.90
C ARG A 116 -19.94 -12.28 -3.97
N GLY A 117 -18.72 -12.80 -4.12
CA GLY A 117 -18.42 -13.91 -5.04
C GLY A 117 -18.10 -13.47 -6.48
N SER A 118 -18.32 -14.36 -7.45
CA SER A 118 -18.17 -14.03 -8.88
C SER A 118 -19.25 -13.01 -9.24
N PRO A 119 -18.87 -11.81 -9.69
CA PRO A 119 -19.85 -10.77 -10.02
C PRO A 119 -20.77 -11.30 -11.11
N GLY A 120 -22.08 -11.27 -10.85
CA GLY A 120 -23.08 -11.51 -11.89
C GLY A 120 -22.97 -10.47 -13.00
N GLU A 121 -23.89 -10.51 -13.97
CA GLU A 121 -23.98 -9.45 -14.99
C GLU A 121 -24.01 -8.08 -14.32
N LEU A 122 -23.44 -7.01 -14.89
CA LEU A 122 -23.55 -5.68 -14.29
C LEU A 122 -24.82 -4.97 -14.78
N PRO A 123 -25.42 -4.03 -14.01
CA PRO A 123 -26.57 -3.26 -14.46
C PRO A 123 -26.30 -2.60 -15.83
N ALA A 124 -27.26 -2.64 -16.75
CA ALA A 124 -27.14 -2.09 -18.11
C ALA A 124 -27.20 -0.54 -18.17
N ILE A 125 -26.61 0.12 -17.18
CA ILE A 125 -26.48 1.58 -17.10
C ILE A 125 -25.01 1.95 -16.88
N CYS A 126 -24.63 3.17 -17.27
CA CYS A 126 -23.26 3.65 -17.21
C CYS A 126 -22.79 3.77 -15.75
N CYS A 127 -21.65 3.15 -15.45
CA CYS A 127 -21.03 3.20 -14.11
C CYS A 127 -20.62 4.63 -13.68
N THR A 128 -20.49 5.56 -14.63
CA THR A 128 -20.12 6.95 -14.39
C THR A 128 -21.34 7.83 -14.15
N CYS A 129 -22.25 7.97 -15.12
CA CYS A 129 -23.38 8.92 -15.05
C CYS A 129 -24.76 8.26 -14.81
N GLY A 130 -24.88 6.94 -14.93
CA GLY A 130 -26.16 6.21 -14.77
C GLY A 130 -27.13 6.29 -15.96
N ALA A 131 -26.72 6.87 -17.10
CA ALA A 131 -27.46 6.78 -18.38
C ALA A 131 -27.45 5.34 -18.93
N PRO A 132 -28.30 4.97 -19.89
CA PRO A 132 -28.23 3.65 -20.54
C PRO A 132 -26.81 3.35 -21.05
N ALA A 133 -26.33 2.13 -20.80
CA ALA A 133 -25.01 1.72 -21.28
C ALA A 133 -25.08 1.40 -22.77
N ALA A 134 -24.10 1.91 -23.53
CA ALA A 134 -23.95 1.64 -24.96
C ALA A 134 -22.76 0.72 -25.24
N ARG A 135 -21.79 0.66 -24.32
CA ARG A 135 -20.54 -0.09 -24.45
C ARG A 135 -20.20 -0.79 -23.15
N THR A 136 -19.35 -1.80 -23.25
CA THR A 136 -18.73 -2.47 -22.10
C THR A 136 -17.21 -2.49 -22.30
N ARG A 137 -16.46 -2.36 -21.21
CA ARG A 137 -14.99 -2.45 -21.22
C ARG A 137 -14.55 -3.47 -20.18
N ALA A 138 -13.71 -4.41 -20.59
CA ALA A 138 -13.09 -5.34 -19.65
C ALA A 138 -12.15 -4.58 -18.70
N TYR A 139 -12.39 -4.71 -17.41
CA TYR A 139 -11.57 -4.15 -16.34
C TYR A 139 -11.10 -5.30 -15.45
N ALA A 140 -9.80 -5.57 -15.46
CA ALA A 140 -9.19 -6.62 -14.67
C ALA A 140 -8.20 -6.01 -13.68
N ASP A 141 -8.35 -6.33 -12.40
CA ASP A 141 -7.36 -5.99 -11.37
C ASP A 141 -6.71 -7.26 -10.84
N ALA A 142 -5.45 -7.50 -11.24
CA ALA A 142 -4.67 -8.67 -10.85
C ALA A 142 -4.44 -8.77 -9.32
N ARG A 143 -4.57 -7.66 -8.58
CA ARG A 143 -4.43 -7.68 -7.11
C ARG A 143 -5.68 -8.20 -6.43
N VAL A 144 -6.82 -8.00 -7.07
CA VAL A 144 -8.14 -8.42 -6.59
C VAL A 144 -8.51 -9.81 -7.14
N GLY A 145 -7.95 -10.18 -8.30
CA GLY A 145 -8.22 -11.46 -8.96
C GLY A 145 -9.58 -11.48 -9.65
N VAL A 146 -10.13 -10.31 -10.00
CA VAL A 146 -11.47 -10.17 -10.58
C VAL A 146 -11.37 -9.43 -11.91
N SER A 147 -12.10 -9.95 -12.91
CA SER A 147 -12.32 -9.32 -14.21
C SER A 147 -13.80 -9.00 -14.36
N LEU A 148 -14.12 -7.76 -14.72
CA LEU A 148 -15.48 -7.25 -14.87
C LEU A 148 -15.67 -6.61 -16.25
N ALA A 149 -16.81 -6.85 -16.88
CA ALA A 149 -17.21 -6.12 -18.08
C ALA A 149 -17.98 -4.85 -17.69
N ILE A 150 -17.27 -3.73 -17.51
CA ILE A 150 -17.83 -2.49 -16.96
C ILE A 150 -18.67 -1.75 -18.00
N PRO A 151 -19.99 -1.58 -17.77
CA PRO A 151 -20.89 -0.88 -18.69
C PRO A 151 -20.73 0.64 -18.59
N HIS A 152 -20.67 1.32 -19.73
CA HIS A 152 -20.55 2.77 -19.82
C HIS A 152 -21.26 3.32 -21.07
N CYS A 153 -21.58 4.62 -21.06
CA CYS A 153 -22.18 5.29 -22.23
C CYS A 153 -21.11 5.75 -23.23
N GLU A 154 -21.54 6.32 -24.35
CA GLU A 154 -20.60 6.84 -25.36
C GLU A 154 -19.79 8.05 -24.90
N ARG A 155 -20.36 8.84 -23.98
CA ARG A 155 -19.78 10.11 -23.50
C ARG A 155 -18.70 9.97 -22.43
N HIS A 156 -18.69 8.86 -21.68
CA HIS A 156 -17.82 8.70 -20.52
C HIS A 156 -16.96 7.45 -20.69
N GLU A 157 -15.68 7.54 -20.34
CA GLU A 157 -14.89 6.37 -20.05
C GLU A 157 -15.34 5.75 -18.70
N PRO A 158 -15.26 4.42 -18.54
CA PRO A 158 -15.66 3.77 -17.30
C PRO A 158 -14.65 4.11 -16.20
N SER A 159 -15.10 4.88 -15.22
CA SER A 159 -14.31 5.23 -14.03
C SER A 159 -14.70 4.34 -12.87
N VAL A 160 -14.03 3.19 -12.73
CA VAL A 160 -14.24 2.27 -11.61
C VAL A 160 -12.94 1.96 -10.89
N ARG A 161 -13.04 1.65 -9.60
CA ARG A 161 -11.92 1.06 -8.86
C ARG A 161 -12.36 -0.21 -8.16
N LEU A 162 -11.51 -1.23 -8.25
CA LEU A 162 -11.64 -2.43 -7.45
C LEU A 162 -10.70 -2.35 -6.25
N ARG A 163 -11.20 -2.71 -5.07
CA ARG A 163 -10.41 -2.79 -3.84
C ARG A 163 -10.77 -4.05 -3.07
N LYS A 164 -9.80 -4.61 -2.34
CA LYS A 164 -10.06 -5.67 -1.36
C LYS A 164 -10.13 -5.04 0.03
N VAL A 165 -11.32 -4.99 0.64
CA VAL A 165 -11.58 -4.39 1.95
C VAL A 165 -12.14 -5.44 2.88
N ALA A 166 -11.46 -5.69 4.01
CA ALA A 166 -11.87 -6.69 5.01
C ALA A 166 -12.16 -8.09 4.44
N GLY A 167 -11.42 -8.51 3.41
CA GLY A 167 -11.60 -9.82 2.75
C GLY A 167 -12.64 -9.82 1.62
N HIS A 168 -13.43 -8.75 1.47
CA HIS A 168 -14.40 -8.61 0.39
C HIS A 168 -13.85 -7.77 -0.76
N VAL A 169 -14.38 -8.00 -1.96
CA VAL A 169 -14.11 -7.15 -3.12
C VAL A 169 -15.12 -6.00 -3.12
N ARG A 170 -14.63 -4.78 -3.26
CA ARG A 170 -15.44 -3.56 -3.32
C ARG A 170 -15.25 -2.91 -4.67
N LEU A 171 -16.35 -2.61 -5.34
CA LEU A 171 -16.40 -1.85 -6.60
C LEU A 171 -16.81 -0.41 -6.28
N ASP A 172 -15.88 0.53 -6.44
CA ASP A 172 -16.17 1.96 -6.34
C ASP A 172 -16.55 2.50 -7.73
N VAL A 173 -17.73 3.10 -7.84
CA VAL A 173 -18.29 3.70 -9.07
C VAL A 173 -18.67 5.15 -8.84
N ALA A 174 -18.77 5.99 -9.87
CA ALA A 174 -19.20 7.39 -9.71
C ALA A 174 -20.73 7.54 -9.69
N SER A 175 -21.48 6.65 -10.34
CA SER A 175 -22.94 6.73 -10.39
C SER A 175 -23.60 6.11 -9.16
N LEU A 176 -24.30 6.93 -8.36
CA LEU A 176 -25.17 6.43 -7.28
C LEU A 176 -26.27 5.51 -7.83
N ARG A 177 -26.81 5.82 -9.01
CA ARG A 177 -27.86 5.02 -9.66
C ARG A 177 -27.33 3.64 -10.01
N PHE A 178 -26.13 3.56 -10.57
CA PHE A 178 -25.45 2.28 -10.82
C PHE A 178 -25.21 1.51 -9.51
N ALA A 179 -24.67 2.18 -8.50
CA ALA A 179 -24.38 1.55 -7.22
C ALA A 179 -25.65 0.97 -6.56
N ARG A 180 -26.76 1.74 -6.56
CA ARG A 180 -28.06 1.29 -6.06
C ARG A 180 -28.61 0.11 -6.85
N ALA A 181 -28.60 0.19 -8.18
CA ALA A 181 -29.10 -0.91 -9.02
C ALA A 181 -28.30 -2.20 -8.80
N LEU A 182 -26.98 -2.09 -8.60
CA LEU A 182 -26.13 -3.23 -8.27
C LEU A 182 -26.41 -3.75 -6.85
N GLY A 183 -26.59 -2.84 -5.88
CA GLY A 183 -26.87 -3.19 -4.49
C GLY A 183 -28.23 -3.85 -4.29
N GLU A 184 -29.28 -3.32 -4.90
CA GLU A 184 -30.65 -3.85 -4.82
C GLU A 184 -30.74 -5.27 -5.39
N ARG A 185 -30.07 -5.52 -6.52
CA ARG A 185 -30.12 -6.84 -7.17
C ARG A 185 -29.43 -7.92 -6.33
N ASP A 186 -28.23 -7.63 -5.84
CA ASP A 186 -27.39 -8.63 -5.19
C ASP A 186 -27.54 -8.62 -3.65
N GLY A 187 -28.50 -7.82 -3.13
CA GLY A 187 -28.69 -7.62 -1.69
C GLY A 187 -27.45 -7.05 -0.99
N LEU A 188 -26.69 -6.21 -1.71
CA LEU A 188 -25.40 -5.69 -1.25
C LEU A 188 -25.59 -4.34 -0.56
N GLU A 189 -24.86 -4.17 0.53
CA GLU A 189 -24.83 -2.91 1.26
C GLU A 189 -24.04 -1.85 0.48
N LEU A 190 -24.65 -0.67 0.34
CA LEU A 190 -23.99 0.51 -0.20
C LEU A 190 -23.06 1.09 0.86
N VAL A 191 -21.77 1.12 0.56
CA VAL A 191 -20.75 1.65 1.45
C VAL A 191 -20.26 2.99 0.90
N GLY A 192 -20.33 4.05 1.72
CA GLY A 192 -19.77 5.35 1.34
C GLY A 192 -18.28 5.24 0.96
N SER A 193 -17.83 6.01 -0.04
CA SER A 193 -16.42 6.10 -0.46
C SER A 193 -15.51 6.86 0.50
N GLY A 194 -15.99 7.12 1.72
CA GLY A 194 -15.21 7.81 2.73
C GLY A 194 -13.90 7.07 2.99
N PRO A 195 -12.74 7.76 2.91
CA PRO A 195 -11.46 7.22 3.37
C PRO A 195 -11.42 6.96 4.89
N TYR A 196 -12.56 7.05 5.58
CA TYR A 196 -12.72 6.91 7.02
C TYR A 196 -13.13 5.51 7.48
N SER A 197 -13.40 4.54 6.58
CA SER A 197 -13.61 3.14 7.01
C SER A 197 -12.35 2.28 6.94
N GLU A 198 -11.29 2.75 6.26
CA GLU A 198 -9.96 2.19 6.45
C GLU A 198 -9.43 2.76 7.75
N ALA A 199 -9.54 1.98 8.84
CA ALA A 199 -8.89 2.28 10.12
C ALA A 199 -7.51 2.91 9.84
N PRO A 200 -7.19 4.04 10.49
CA PRO A 200 -6.04 4.88 10.16
C PRO A 200 -4.88 3.98 9.84
N ALA A 201 -4.34 4.07 8.60
CA ALA A 201 -3.31 3.20 8.07
C ALA A 201 -2.43 2.75 9.21
N ARG A 202 -2.69 1.55 9.76
CA ARG A 202 -2.12 1.15 11.05
C ARG A 202 -0.64 1.25 10.81
N VAL A 203 0.00 2.24 11.41
CA VAL A 203 1.46 2.43 11.35
C VAL A 203 2.00 1.04 11.62
N PRO A 204 2.66 0.39 10.64
CA PRO A 204 2.72 -1.06 10.63
C PRO A 204 3.29 -1.48 11.96
N TRP A 205 2.54 -2.23 12.75
CA TRP A 205 3.06 -2.93 13.93
C TRP A 205 4.29 -3.76 13.56
N ILE A 206 4.48 -4.06 12.26
CA ILE A 206 5.71 -4.57 11.63
C ILE A 206 6.94 -3.69 11.92
N SER A 207 6.79 -2.36 11.97
CA SER A 207 7.83 -1.42 12.41
C SER A 207 8.21 -1.62 13.88
N GLY A 208 7.22 -2.00 14.71
CA GLY A 208 7.40 -2.29 16.14
C GLY A 208 7.96 -3.70 16.37
N LEU A 209 7.51 -4.70 15.61
CA LEU A 209 8.03 -6.07 15.67
C LEU A 209 9.45 -6.17 15.10
N GLY A 210 9.78 -5.38 14.07
CA GLY A 210 11.16 -5.24 13.62
C GLY A 210 12.06 -4.73 14.74
N GLY A 211 11.61 -3.72 15.50
CA GLY A 211 12.33 -3.20 16.66
C GLY A 211 12.49 -4.23 17.78
N LEU A 212 11.42 -4.95 18.14
CA LEU A 212 11.46 -5.99 19.18
C LEU A 212 12.30 -7.20 18.78
N GLY A 213 12.24 -7.62 17.51
CA GLY A 213 13.09 -8.68 16.97
C GLY A 213 14.58 -8.31 17.01
N PHE A 214 14.92 -7.05 16.71
CA PHE A 214 16.30 -6.56 16.82
C PHE A 214 16.80 -6.50 18.26
N LEU A 215 15.97 -6.05 19.20
CA LEU A 215 16.32 -6.06 20.63
C LEU A 215 16.47 -7.50 21.16
N GLY A 216 15.60 -8.41 20.74
CA GLY A 216 15.69 -9.84 21.09
C GLY A 216 16.96 -10.50 20.55
N LEU A 217 17.34 -10.21 19.30
CA LEU A 217 18.58 -10.71 18.70
C LEU A 217 19.82 -10.16 19.42
N GLY A 218 19.84 -8.86 19.71
CA GLY A 218 20.92 -8.24 20.48
C GLY A 218 21.09 -8.86 21.87
N PHE A 219 19.98 -9.11 22.57
CA PHE A 219 20.00 -9.75 23.89
C PHE A 219 20.46 -11.22 23.82
N LEU A 220 20.06 -11.95 22.77
CA LEU A 220 20.49 -13.33 22.54
C LEU A 220 22.01 -13.40 22.29
N ILE A 221 22.54 -12.54 21.43
CA ILE A 221 23.99 -12.47 21.11
C ILE A 221 24.78 -12.13 22.38
N MET A 222 24.35 -11.11 23.14
CA MET A 222 25.01 -10.70 24.38
C MET A 222 25.00 -11.82 25.44
N ARG A 223 23.89 -12.58 25.55
CA ARG A 223 23.79 -13.74 26.45
C ARG A 223 24.71 -14.90 26.02
N LEU A 224 24.93 -15.08 24.73
CA LEU A 224 25.80 -16.13 24.19
C LEU A 224 27.28 -15.80 24.39
N GLU A 225 27.67 -14.54 24.28
CA GLU A 225 29.05 -14.09 24.51
C GLU A 225 29.45 -14.20 26.01
N LEU A 226 28.48 -14.03 26.91
CA LEU A 226 28.64 -14.31 28.35
C LEU A 226 28.73 -15.83 28.68
N SER A 227 28.28 -16.70 27.78
CA SER A 227 28.33 -18.15 27.92
C SER A 227 29.42 -18.73 27.01
N SER A 228 30.67 -18.63 27.46
CA SER A 228 31.90 -18.98 26.72
C SER A 228 32.00 -20.42 26.21
N LYS A 229 30.98 -21.27 26.38
CA LYS A 229 30.94 -22.67 25.92
C LYS A 229 29.87 -22.97 24.85
N GLY A 230 29.08 -21.99 24.39
CA GLY A 230 27.95 -22.23 23.47
C GLY A 230 27.88 -21.35 22.22
N LEU A 231 28.93 -20.59 21.90
CA LEU A 231 28.92 -19.49 20.94
C LEU A 231 28.46 -19.90 19.52
N LEU A 232 28.94 -21.05 19.02
CA LEU A 232 28.62 -21.51 17.65
C LEU A 232 27.18 -21.98 17.49
N ALA A 233 26.62 -22.66 18.50
CA ALA A 233 25.24 -23.15 18.45
C ALA A 233 24.22 -22.00 18.55
N GLY A 234 24.53 -20.99 19.37
CA GLY A 234 23.64 -19.85 19.57
C GLY A 234 23.63 -18.85 18.42
N VAL A 235 24.78 -18.59 17.78
CA VAL A 235 24.84 -17.71 16.59
C VAL A 235 24.10 -18.34 15.42
N ALA A 236 24.25 -19.66 15.21
CA ALA A 236 23.48 -20.38 14.19
C ALA A 236 21.97 -20.33 14.45
N ALA A 237 21.54 -20.45 15.71
CA ALA A 237 20.12 -20.35 16.09
C ALA A 237 19.57 -18.92 15.93
N GLY A 238 20.34 -17.89 16.29
CA GLY A 238 19.94 -16.48 16.16
C GLY A 238 19.85 -16.02 14.70
N VAL A 239 20.85 -16.35 13.89
CA VAL A 239 20.83 -16.10 12.44
C VAL A 239 19.72 -16.91 11.78
N GLY A 240 19.54 -18.18 12.17
CA GLY A 240 18.44 -19.03 11.71
C GLY A 240 17.07 -18.42 12.01
N ALA A 241 16.84 -17.92 13.23
CA ALA A 241 15.58 -17.29 13.61
C ALA A 241 15.35 -15.96 12.87
N PHE A 242 16.40 -15.15 12.65
CA PHE A 242 16.30 -13.89 11.92
C PHE A 242 16.02 -14.12 10.42
N VAL A 243 16.75 -15.06 9.80
CA VAL A 243 16.52 -15.48 8.40
C VAL A 243 15.14 -16.10 8.28
N LEU A 244 14.72 -16.99 9.20
CA LEU A 244 13.39 -17.57 9.19
C LEU A 244 12.30 -16.51 9.38
N MET A 245 12.50 -15.50 10.23
CA MET A 245 11.53 -14.40 10.39
C MET A 245 11.43 -13.58 9.10
N HIS A 246 12.55 -13.22 8.47
CA HIS A 246 12.52 -12.52 7.17
C HIS A 246 12.00 -13.39 6.02
N PHE A 247 12.27 -14.69 6.04
CA PHE A 247 11.75 -15.63 5.05
C PHE A 247 10.27 -15.90 5.29
N VAL A 248 9.76 -15.96 6.51
CA VAL A 248 8.32 -16.08 6.82
C VAL A 248 7.59 -14.77 6.52
N VAL A 249 8.21 -13.62 6.74
CA VAL A 249 7.63 -12.31 6.35
C VAL A 249 7.64 -12.15 4.83
N GLY A 250 8.72 -12.53 4.15
CA GLY A 250 8.84 -12.51 2.69
C GLY A 250 7.99 -13.57 1.98
N ALA A 251 7.94 -14.80 2.51
CA ALA A 251 7.09 -15.89 2.04
C ALA A 251 5.63 -15.64 2.40
N GLY A 252 5.31 -14.99 3.53
CA GLY A 252 3.96 -14.48 3.80
C GLY A 252 3.53 -13.46 2.74
N PHE A 253 4.47 -12.69 2.18
CA PHE A 253 4.23 -11.80 1.05
C PHE A 253 4.07 -12.54 -0.30
N LEU A 254 4.76 -13.68 -0.49
CA LEU A 254 4.73 -14.48 -1.73
C LEU A 254 3.63 -15.55 -1.76
N VAL A 255 3.32 -16.22 -0.65
CA VAL A 255 2.20 -17.15 -0.48
C VAL A 255 0.87 -16.38 -0.58
N ARG A 256 0.81 -15.15 -0.06
CA ARG A 256 -0.32 -14.24 -0.30
C ARG A 256 -0.42 -13.77 -1.77
N ARG A 257 0.62 -13.95 -2.59
CA ARG A 257 0.57 -13.80 -4.06
C ARG A 257 0.20 -15.09 -4.80
N ARG A 258 0.38 -16.28 -4.20
CA ARG A 258 0.03 -17.58 -4.82
C ARG A 258 -1.38 -18.07 -4.50
N VAL A 259 -1.88 -17.85 -3.28
CA VAL A 259 -3.28 -18.16 -2.88
C VAL A 259 -4.31 -17.21 -3.56
N VAL A 260 -3.85 -16.29 -4.42
CA VAL A 260 -4.67 -15.39 -5.23
C VAL A 260 -4.63 -15.81 -6.73
N ARG A 261 -4.04 -16.95 -7.05
CA ARG A 261 -3.99 -17.53 -8.41
C ARG A 261 -4.69 -18.88 -8.56
N GLU A 262 -5.37 -19.37 -7.53
CA GLU A 262 -6.29 -20.52 -7.59
C GLU A 262 -7.70 -20.06 -7.24
#